data_AF-A0A4D4M1G2-F1
#
_entry.id   AF-A0A4D4M1G2-F1
#
_cell.length_a   1.000
_cell.length_b   1.000
_cell.length_c   1.000
_cell.angle_alpha   90.00
_cell.angle_beta   90.00
_cell.angle_gamma   90.00
#
_symmetry.space_group_name_H-M   'P 1'
#
loop_
_entity.id
_entity.type
_entity.pdbx_description
1 polymer ?
#
loop_
_entity_poly.entity_id
_entity_poly.type
_entity_poly.pdbx_seq_one_letter_code
_entity_poly.pdbx_strand_id
1 'polypeptide(L)'
;MSDEAVIVRGQGTIFLGGPPLVKAATGEVVTAEELGGGEVHARVSGVTDHLAEDDAHALRIVRNIVSTLPARGPLPWAVEPSVEPKVDPYGLYGAVPVDSRTPYDVREVIARVVDGSRFAEFKAEFGQTLVTGFARIHGHPVGIVANNGILFSESAQKGAHFIELCDQRGIPLVFLQNISGFMVGRQYEAGGIAKHGAKMVTAVACTRVPKLTVVIGGSYGAGNYSMCGRAYSPRFLWMWPGAKISVMGGEQAASVLATVKRDQLEARGESWPVDDEEAFKDPIRAQYEQQGSAYYATARLWDDGVIDPLETRQVLGLALTACANAPLPQKDYTAPGFGVFRM
;
A
#
# COMPACT_ATOMS: atom_id res chain seq x y z
N MET A 1 19.16 20.92 -0.35
CA MET A 1 19.03 21.79 0.84
C MET A 1 18.86 20.87 2.05
N SER A 2 19.95 20.26 2.49
CA SER A 2 19.98 19.33 3.63
C SER A 2 20.38 20.11 4.89
N ASP A 3 20.08 19.57 6.08
CA ASP A 3 20.52 20.18 7.35
C ASP A 3 22.06 20.11 7.51
N GLU A 4 22.66 18.99 7.11
CA GLU A 4 24.11 18.80 6.97
C GLU A 4 24.42 18.10 5.63
N ALA A 5 25.52 18.48 4.99
CA ALA A 5 25.94 17.97 3.69
C ALA A 5 27.42 17.52 3.67
N VAL A 6 27.66 16.36 3.05
CA VAL A 6 28.99 15.75 2.89
C VAL A 6 29.34 15.73 1.40
N ILE A 7 30.60 16.05 1.05
CA ILE A 7 31.10 16.02 -0.32
C ILE A 7 32.47 15.34 -0.39
N VAL A 8 32.69 14.54 -1.44
CA VAL A 8 33.97 13.84 -1.66
C VAL A 8 34.92 14.73 -2.46
N ARG A 9 36.13 14.98 -1.92
CA ARG A 9 37.17 15.79 -2.54
C ARG A 9 37.57 15.24 -3.92
N GLY A 10 37.71 16.10 -4.92
CA GLY A 10 38.14 15.71 -6.27
C GLY A 10 37.17 14.78 -7.01
N GLN A 11 35.91 14.70 -6.54
CA GLN A 11 34.88 13.84 -7.14
C GLN A 11 33.51 14.52 -7.15
N GLY A 12 33.04 14.99 -5.99
CA GLY A 12 31.74 15.65 -5.87
C GLY A 12 31.79 17.09 -6.38
N THR A 13 30.81 17.48 -7.18
CA THR A 13 30.66 18.86 -7.68
C THR A 13 29.23 19.35 -7.55
N ILE A 14 29.02 20.59 -7.08
CA ILE A 14 27.70 21.22 -6.92
C ILE A 14 27.72 22.59 -7.61
N PHE A 15 26.67 22.92 -8.37
CA PHE A 15 26.50 24.26 -8.95
C PHE A 15 25.06 24.44 -9.43
N LEU A 16 24.58 25.69 -9.47
CA LEU A 16 23.29 26.02 -10.09
C LEU A 16 23.36 25.95 -11.62
N GLY A 17 24.51 26.29 -12.19
CA GLY A 17 24.78 26.24 -13.62
C GLY A 17 26.14 25.61 -13.85
N GLY A 18 26.19 24.51 -14.60
CA GLY A 18 27.45 23.81 -14.87
C GLY A 18 28.38 24.60 -15.80
N PRO A 19 29.64 24.14 -15.96
CA PRO A 19 30.62 24.81 -16.81
C PRO A 19 30.15 25.16 -18.23
N PRO A 20 29.34 24.31 -18.93
CA PRO A 20 28.80 24.69 -20.24
C PRO A 20 27.88 25.92 -20.20
N LEU A 21 27.10 26.08 -19.14
CA LEU A 21 26.20 27.23 -18.97
C LEU A 21 26.98 28.50 -18.65
N VAL A 22 27.99 28.41 -17.76
CA VAL A 22 28.89 29.54 -17.45
C VAL A 22 29.57 30.02 -18.73
N LYS A 23 30.17 29.11 -19.50
CA LYS A 23 30.80 29.45 -20.78
C LYS A 23 29.84 30.10 -21.77
N ALA A 24 28.62 29.59 -21.90
CA ALA A 24 27.63 30.16 -22.81
C ALA A 24 27.16 31.56 -22.39
N ALA A 25 27.03 31.82 -21.08
CA ALA A 25 26.51 33.07 -20.56
C ALA A 25 27.57 34.18 -20.43
N THR A 26 28.81 33.83 -20.05
CA THR A 26 29.87 34.81 -19.71
C THR A 26 31.11 34.69 -20.58
N GLY A 27 31.26 33.60 -21.34
CA GLY A 27 32.48 33.29 -22.08
C GLY A 27 33.60 32.67 -21.23
N GLU A 28 33.42 32.59 -19.90
CA GLU A 28 34.39 32.02 -18.98
C GLU A 28 34.53 30.50 -19.16
N VAL A 29 35.77 30.02 -19.17
CA VAL A 29 36.08 28.59 -19.24
C VAL A 29 36.66 28.16 -17.90
N VAL A 30 35.92 27.31 -17.19
CA VAL A 30 36.25 26.82 -15.85
C VAL A 30 35.96 25.32 -15.78
N THR A 31 36.73 24.55 -15.03
CA THR A 31 36.45 23.12 -14.82
C THR A 31 35.35 22.92 -13.78
N ALA A 32 34.78 21.72 -13.70
CA ALA A 32 33.75 21.42 -12.69
C ALA A 32 34.31 21.49 -11.25
N GLU A 33 35.57 21.08 -11.04
CA GLU A 33 36.22 21.14 -9.72
C GLU A 33 36.51 22.59 -9.30
N GLU A 34 36.98 23.43 -10.23
CA GLU A 34 37.22 24.86 -9.96
C GLU A 34 35.92 25.63 -9.72
N LEU A 35 34.85 25.27 -10.43
CA LEU A 35 33.55 25.95 -10.33
C LEU A 35 32.79 25.60 -9.05
N GLY A 36 32.86 24.35 -8.61
CA GLY A 36 32.01 23.85 -7.54
C GLY A 36 32.46 22.53 -6.93
N GLY A 37 33.77 22.27 -6.89
CA GLY A 37 34.35 21.08 -6.27
C GLY A 37 34.22 21.07 -4.74
N GLY A 38 34.60 19.94 -4.15
CA GLY A 38 34.52 19.73 -2.71
C GLY A 38 35.28 20.79 -1.90
N GLU A 39 36.45 21.20 -2.35
CA GLU A 39 37.23 22.25 -1.65
C GLU A 39 36.58 23.62 -1.73
N VAL A 40 35.99 23.97 -2.88
CA VAL A 40 35.26 25.25 -3.06
C VAL A 40 34.13 25.32 -2.04
N HIS A 41 33.32 24.26 -1.92
CA HIS A 41 32.15 24.29 -1.05
C HIS A 41 32.44 24.09 0.42
N ALA A 42 33.43 23.27 0.78
CA ALA A 42 33.77 23.01 2.18
C ALA A 42 34.67 24.10 2.80
N ARG A 43 35.43 24.84 1.99
CA ARG A 43 36.40 25.85 2.50
C ARG A 43 36.03 27.28 2.20
N VAL A 44 35.32 27.55 1.10
CA VAL A 44 35.06 28.91 0.63
C VAL A 44 33.59 29.28 0.76
N SER A 45 32.69 28.55 0.10
CA SER A 45 31.29 28.97 0.02
C SER A 45 30.44 28.54 1.23
N GLY A 46 30.83 27.47 1.94
CA GLY A 46 30.04 26.89 3.02
C GLY A 46 28.76 26.19 2.58
N VAL A 47 28.69 25.67 1.34
CA VAL A 47 27.52 24.93 0.84
C VAL A 47 27.51 23.49 1.37
N THR A 48 28.66 22.98 1.78
CA THR A 48 28.85 21.64 2.35
C THR A 48 29.60 21.75 3.67
N ASP A 49 29.24 20.94 4.65
CA ASP A 49 29.74 21.05 6.02
C ASP A 49 30.94 20.11 6.28
N HIS A 50 31.04 19.03 5.50
CA HIS A 50 32.08 18.01 5.67
C HIS A 50 32.75 17.65 4.34
N LEU A 51 34.08 17.70 4.32
CA LEU A 51 34.91 17.26 3.19
C LEU A 51 35.43 15.84 3.47
N ALA A 52 35.01 14.88 2.65
CA ALA A 52 35.46 13.49 2.67
C ALA A 52 36.60 13.25 1.68
N GLU A 53 37.41 12.24 1.93
CA GLU A 53 38.55 11.88 1.06
C GLU A 53 38.17 10.84 0.00
N ASP A 54 37.16 10.00 0.30
CA ASP A 54 36.58 8.99 -0.58
C ASP A 54 35.15 8.65 -0.12
N ASP A 55 34.47 7.77 -0.85
CA ASP A 55 33.10 7.34 -0.53
C ASP A 55 33.01 6.65 0.84
N ALA A 56 34.01 5.83 1.22
CA ALA A 56 34.01 5.13 2.50
C ALA A 56 34.12 6.12 3.67
N HIS A 57 34.95 7.14 3.53
CA HIS A 57 35.06 8.25 4.47
C HIS A 57 33.74 9.03 4.53
N ALA A 58 33.13 9.34 3.40
CA ALA A 58 31.85 10.04 3.36
C ALA A 58 30.76 9.27 4.13
N LEU A 59 30.65 7.95 3.93
CA LEU A 59 29.69 7.11 4.66
C LEU A 59 29.98 7.07 6.17
N ARG A 60 31.25 7.07 6.58
CA ARG A 60 31.63 7.17 8.01
C ARG A 60 31.15 8.49 8.61
N ILE A 61 31.32 9.60 7.89
CA ILE A 61 30.83 10.92 8.33
C ILE A 61 29.31 10.91 8.45
N VAL A 62 28.59 10.38 7.46
CA VAL A 62 27.12 10.25 7.52
C VAL A 62 26.67 9.46 8.76
N ARG A 63 27.37 8.37 9.11
CA ARG A 63 27.07 7.62 10.35
C ARG A 63 27.31 8.45 11.61
N ASN A 64 28.33 9.30 11.63
CA ASN A 64 28.58 10.22 12.74
C ASN A 64 27.47 11.28 12.85
N ILE A 65 27.01 11.84 11.73
CA ILE A 65 25.86 12.76 11.70
C ILE A 65 24.62 12.07 12.29
N VAL A 66 24.32 10.85 11.86
CA VAL A 66 23.17 10.09 12.41
C VAL A 66 23.32 9.81 13.92
N SER A 67 24.55 9.69 14.43
CA SER A 67 24.82 9.46 15.85
C SER A 67 24.56 10.68 16.75
N THR A 68 24.48 11.89 16.19
CA THR A 68 24.18 13.12 16.93
C THR A 68 22.69 13.46 16.97
N LEU A 69 21.86 12.72 16.20
CA LEU A 69 20.41 12.91 16.20
C LEU A 69 19.83 12.67 17.60
N PRO A 70 18.74 13.39 17.96
CA PRO A 70 18.13 13.26 19.28
C PRO A 70 17.65 11.84 19.55
N ALA A 71 17.62 11.48 20.83
CA ALA A 71 17.08 10.21 21.26
C ALA A 71 15.63 10.03 20.78
N ARG A 72 15.29 8.78 20.44
CA ARG A 72 13.95 8.40 20.00
C ARG A 72 12.91 8.75 21.07
N GLY A 73 11.78 9.31 20.64
CA GLY A 73 10.61 9.48 21.50
C GLY A 73 9.97 8.14 21.94
N PRO A 74 9.02 8.19 22.88
CA PRO A 74 8.31 6.99 23.34
C PRO A 74 7.52 6.34 22.19
N LEU A 75 7.39 5.01 22.24
CA LEU A 75 6.59 4.28 21.27
C LEU A 75 5.10 4.65 21.38
N PRO A 76 4.37 4.77 20.27
CA PRO A 76 2.92 5.04 20.28
C PRO A 76 2.07 3.89 20.83
N TRP A 77 2.62 2.68 20.96
CA TRP A 77 1.97 1.49 21.52
C TRP A 77 2.97 0.54 22.17
N ALA A 78 2.49 -0.40 22.99
CA ALA A 78 3.33 -1.40 23.64
C ALA A 78 3.70 -2.54 22.67
N VAL A 79 5.01 -2.80 22.55
CA VAL A 79 5.58 -3.92 21.78
C VAL A 79 5.97 -5.03 22.76
N GLU A 80 5.44 -6.23 22.54
CA GLU A 80 5.76 -7.42 23.34
C GLU A 80 6.91 -8.22 22.71
N PRO A 81 7.53 -9.18 23.43
CA PRO A 81 8.43 -10.13 22.80
C PRO A 81 7.74 -10.88 21.66
N SER A 82 8.40 -10.95 20.50
CA SER A 82 7.87 -11.67 19.34
C SER A 82 7.75 -13.17 19.63
N VAL A 83 6.68 -13.78 19.15
CA VAL A 83 6.48 -15.23 19.16
C VAL A 83 6.29 -15.70 17.72
N GLU A 84 7.03 -16.71 17.29
CA GLU A 84 6.87 -17.26 15.94
C GLU A 84 5.46 -17.86 15.73
N PRO A 85 4.92 -17.84 14.49
CA PRO A 85 3.68 -18.52 14.17
C PRO A 85 3.77 -20.01 14.51
N LYS A 86 2.65 -20.59 14.96
CA LYS A 86 2.55 -22.04 15.19
C LYS A 86 2.32 -22.84 13.91
N VAL A 87 1.77 -22.19 12.90
CA VAL A 87 1.52 -22.76 11.58
C VAL A 87 2.70 -22.44 10.67
N ASP A 88 3.18 -23.45 9.94
CA ASP A 88 4.33 -23.32 9.04
C ASP A 88 4.10 -22.21 7.98
N PRO A 89 4.94 -21.15 7.97
CA PRO A 89 4.87 -20.08 6.99
C PRO A 89 4.99 -20.57 5.54
N TYR A 90 5.72 -21.66 5.25
CA TYR A 90 5.85 -22.20 3.90
C TYR A 90 4.51 -22.58 3.26
N GLY A 91 3.49 -22.86 4.08
CA GLY A 91 2.13 -23.08 3.60
C GLY A 91 1.50 -21.87 2.91
N LEU A 92 2.06 -20.67 3.00
CA LEU A 92 1.56 -19.47 2.31
C LEU A 92 1.55 -19.62 0.78
N TYR A 93 2.51 -20.35 0.20
CA TYR A 93 2.53 -20.60 -1.24
C TYR A 93 1.31 -21.40 -1.74
N GLY A 94 0.70 -22.20 -0.86
CA GLY A 94 -0.53 -22.94 -1.15
C GLY A 94 -1.79 -22.34 -0.53
N ALA A 95 -1.67 -21.31 0.31
CA ALA A 95 -2.80 -20.74 1.04
C ALA A 95 -3.70 -19.89 0.14
N VAL A 96 -3.14 -19.25 -0.90
CA VAL A 96 -3.89 -18.47 -1.87
C VAL A 96 -3.91 -19.20 -3.22
N PRO A 97 -5.08 -19.58 -3.74
CA PRO A 97 -5.20 -20.26 -5.03
C PRO A 97 -4.70 -19.39 -6.19
N VAL A 98 -4.10 -20.03 -7.19
CA VAL A 98 -3.66 -19.37 -8.44
C VAL A 98 -4.85 -18.84 -9.23
N ASP A 99 -5.95 -19.61 -9.32
CA ASP A 99 -7.21 -19.11 -9.87
C ASP A 99 -7.89 -18.23 -8.81
N SER A 100 -7.87 -16.92 -9.03
CA SER A 100 -8.51 -15.91 -8.18
C SER A 100 -10.01 -16.11 -7.93
N ARG A 101 -10.68 -16.96 -8.72
CA ARG A 101 -12.10 -17.31 -8.53
C ARG A 101 -12.31 -18.45 -7.54
N THR A 102 -11.25 -19.19 -7.21
CA THR A 102 -11.32 -20.29 -6.25
C THR A 102 -11.39 -19.71 -4.83
N PRO A 103 -12.47 -19.96 -4.08
CA PRO A 103 -12.57 -19.50 -2.71
C PRO A 103 -11.59 -20.24 -1.81
N TYR A 104 -11.08 -19.55 -0.80
CA TYR A 104 -10.26 -20.11 0.28
C TYR A 104 -10.58 -19.35 1.57
N ASP A 105 -10.15 -19.90 2.72
CA ASP A 105 -10.27 -19.18 4.00
C ASP A 105 -9.03 -18.32 4.26
N VAL A 106 -9.21 -17.00 4.26
CA VAL A 106 -8.11 -16.04 4.52
C VAL A 106 -7.49 -16.20 5.91
N ARG A 107 -8.17 -16.88 6.84
CA ARG A 107 -7.61 -17.23 8.15
C ARG A 107 -6.36 -18.10 8.03
N GLU A 108 -6.23 -18.89 6.96
CA GLU A 108 -5.01 -19.65 6.68
C GLU A 108 -3.79 -18.73 6.47
N VAL A 109 -3.99 -17.59 5.80
CA VAL A 109 -2.93 -16.59 5.64
C VAL A 109 -2.63 -15.91 6.98
N ILE A 110 -3.68 -15.50 7.71
CA ILE A 110 -3.53 -14.83 9.01
C ILE A 110 -2.75 -15.70 9.99
N ALA A 111 -3.10 -16.98 10.12
CA ALA A 111 -2.48 -17.91 11.07
C ALA A 111 -0.97 -18.10 10.84
N ARG A 112 -0.48 -17.91 9.60
CA ARG A 112 0.94 -18.03 9.22
C ARG A 112 1.72 -16.73 9.37
N VAL A 113 1.03 -15.59 9.51
CA VAL A 113 1.66 -14.27 9.63
C VAL A 113 1.71 -13.79 11.08
N VAL A 114 0.70 -14.09 11.90
CA VAL A 114 0.58 -13.53 13.26
C VAL A 114 1.32 -14.34 14.32
N ASP A 115 1.74 -13.64 15.38
CA ASP A 115 2.51 -14.20 16.48
C ASP A 115 1.77 -15.35 17.19
N GLY A 116 2.44 -16.51 17.25
CA GLY A 116 1.88 -17.74 17.82
C GLY A 116 0.58 -18.22 17.18
N SER A 117 0.28 -17.76 15.96
CA SER A 117 -0.99 -18.02 15.25
C SER A 117 -2.24 -17.65 16.07
N ARG A 118 -2.13 -16.67 16.96
CA ARG A 118 -3.23 -16.20 17.81
C ARG A 118 -3.97 -15.04 17.15
N PHE A 119 -5.26 -15.21 16.94
CA PHE A 119 -6.12 -14.22 16.33
C PHE A 119 -7.44 -14.11 17.09
N ALA A 120 -7.71 -12.92 17.65
CA ALA A 120 -8.96 -12.65 18.36
C ALA A 120 -9.96 -12.03 17.37
N GLU A 121 -10.76 -12.89 16.74
CA GLU A 121 -11.69 -12.49 15.69
C GLU A 121 -12.85 -11.64 16.24
N PHE A 122 -13.07 -10.48 15.62
CA PHE A 122 -14.19 -9.59 15.89
C PHE A 122 -15.33 -9.89 14.93
N LYS A 123 -16.56 -10.02 15.47
CA LYS A 123 -17.77 -10.33 14.69
C LYS A 123 -17.58 -11.55 13.77
N ALA A 124 -17.05 -12.64 14.32
CA ALA A 124 -16.75 -13.87 13.56
C ALA A 124 -17.97 -14.39 12.77
N GLU A 125 -19.16 -14.28 13.34
CA GLU A 125 -20.40 -14.82 12.75
C GLU A 125 -21.15 -13.82 11.84
N PHE A 126 -20.73 -12.55 11.78
CA PHE A 126 -21.42 -11.48 11.03
C PHE A 126 -20.53 -10.95 9.89
N GLY A 127 -21.10 -10.74 8.70
CA GLY A 127 -20.35 -10.21 7.55
C GLY A 127 -19.10 -11.04 7.22
N GLN A 128 -19.25 -12.38 7.14
CA GLN A 128 -18.15 -13.35 7.12
C GLN A 128 -17.22 -13.26 5.89
N THR A 129 -17.62 -12.52 4.87
CA THR A 129 -16.76 -12.21 3.70
C THR A 129 -15.69 -11.15 3.99
N LEU A 130 -15.71 -10.56 5.18
CA LEU A 130 -14.63 -9.74 5.71
C LEU A 130 -14.23 -10.26 7.08
N VAL A 131 -13.00 -10.75 7.20
CA VAL A 131 -12.42 -11.19 8.47
C VAL A 131 -11.76 -9.99 9.13
N THR A 132 -12.11 -9.74 10.39
CA THR A 132 -11.54 -8.66 11.20
C THR A 132 -11.15 -9.19 12.56
N GLY A 133 -10.02 -8.77 13.11
CA GLY A 133 -9.63 -9.22 14.45
C GLY A 133 -8.28 -8.69 14.89
N PHE A 134 -8.00 -8.88 16.17
CA PHE A 134 -6.78 -8.40 16.81
C PHE A 134 -5.73 -9.49 16.85
N ALA A 135 -4.48 -9.12 16.58
CA ALA A 135 -3.33 -10.01 16.63
C ALA A 135 -2.06 -9.25 17.05
N ARG A 136 -0.92 -9.94 17.00
CA ARG A 136 0.40 -9.32 17.02
C ARG A 136 1.24 -9.79 15.85
N ILE A 137 2.13 -8.95 15.35
CA ILE A 137 3.17 -9.29 14.37
C ILE A 137 4.48 -8.74 14.89
N HIS A 138 5.48 -9.60 15.11
CA HIS A 138 6.75 -9.22 15.72
C HIS A 138 6.57 -8.43 17.02
N GLY A 139 5.61 -8.83 17.85
CA GLY A 139 5.29 -8.15 19.10
C GLY A 139 4.43 -6.90 18.97
N HIS A 140 4.30 -6.29 17.79
CA HIS A 140 3.45 -5.11 17.57
C HIS A 140 1.97 -5.51 17.56
N PRO A 141 1.07 -4.80 18.26
CA PRO A 141 -0.36 -5.04 18.16
C PRO A 141 -0.85 -4.63 16.77
N VAL A 142 -1.74 -5.41 16.18
CA VAL A 142 -2.34 -5.13 14.87
C VAL A 142 -3.83 -5.44 14.86
N GLY A 143 -4.59 -4.61 14.15
CA GLY A 143 -5.95 -4.90 13.72
C GLY A 143 -5.90 -5.36 12.27
N ILE A 144 -6.25 -6.62 12.01
CA ILE A 144 -6.24 -7.18 10.66
C ILE A 144 -7.63 -7.02 10.06
N VAL A 145 -7.68 -6.59 8.79
CA VAL A 145 -8.88 -6.48 7.97
C VAL A 145 -8.60 -7.22 6.66
N ALA A 146 -9.21 -8.39 6.47
CA ALA A 146 -8.86 -9.31 5.39
C ALA A 146 -10.10 -9.75 4.60
N ASN A 147 -10.03 -9.72 3.27
CA ASN A 147 -11.11 -10.20 2.42
C ASN A 147 -11.21 -11.73 2.46
N ASN A 148 -12.43 -12.23 2.54
CA ASN A 148 -12.78 -13.65 2.51
C ASN A 148 -13.96 -13.90 1.54
N GLY A 149 -14.04 -13.09 0.48
CA GLY A 149 -15.13 -13.06 -0.50
C GLY A 149 -15.54 -11.63 -0.91
N ILE A 150 -16.68 -11.54 -1.61
CA ILE A 150 -17.30 -10.29 -2.05
C ILE A 150 -17.81 -9.48 -0.85
N LEU A 151 -17.73 -8.16 -0.88
CA LEU A 151 -18.22 -7.30 0.20
C LEU A 151 -19.74 -7.11 0.14
N PHE A 152 -20.40 -7.30 1.29
CA PHE A 152 -21.79 -6.95 1.53
C PHE A 152 -21.90 -5.72 2.45
N SER A 153 -23.12 -5.21 2.64
CA SER A 153 -23.40 -4.13 3.59
C SER A 153 -22.90 -4.44 5.00
N GLU A 154 -23.14 -5.67 5.45
CA GLU A 154 -22.72 -6.21 6.75
C GLU A 154 -21.19 -6.22 6.88
N SER A 155 -20.49 -6.64 5.81
CA SER A 155 -19.03 -6.65 5.74
C SER A 155 -18.47 -5.22 5.91
N ALA A 156 -19.05 -4.23 5.22
CA ALA A 156 -18.61 -2.84 5.33
C ALA A 156 -18.92 -2.22 6.69
N GLN A 157 -20.10 -2.50 7.28
CA GLN A 157 -20.44 -2.08 8.64
C GLN A 157 -19.52 -2.71 9.70
N LYS A 158 -19.17 -3.99 9.53
CA LYS A 158 -18.18 -4.68 10.36
C LYS A 158 -16.81 -4.01 10.26
N GLY A 159 -16.34 -3.76 9.04
CA GLY A 159 -15.07 -3.10 8.77
C GLY A 159 -14.98 -1.70 9.39
N ALA A 160 -16.00 -0.86 9.17
CA ALA A 160 -16.05 0.49 9.74
C ALA A 160 -15.94 0.48 11.27
N HIS A 161 -16.78 -0.31 11.96
CA HIS A 161 -16.75 -0.43 13.41
C HIS A 161 -15.39 -0.96 13.89
N PHE A 162 -14.82 -1.97 13.23
CA PHE A 162 -13.53 -2.51 13.64
C PHE A 162 -12.40 -1.48 13.52
N ILE A 163 -12.40 -0.65 12.47
CA ILE A 163 -11.45 0.44 12.30
C ILE A 163 -11.61 1.49 13.42
N GLU A 164 -12.84 1.84 13.80
CA GLU A 164 -13.09 2.75 14.93
C GLU A 164 -12.50 2.22 16.24
N LEU A 165 -12.61 0.91 16.51
CA LEU A 165 -11.99 0.28 17.68
C LEU A 165 -10.46 0.35 17.64
N CYS A 166 -9.86 0.08 16.48
CA CYS A 166 -8.41 0.17 16.30
C CYS A 166 -7.92 1.62 16.49
N ASP A 167 -8.63 2.59 15.90
CA ASP A 167 -8.33 4.02 16.04
C ASP A 167 -8.42 4.49 17.50
N GLN A 168 -9.48 4.08 18.20
CA GLN A 168 -9.68 4.42 19.61
C GLN A 168 -8.56 3.87 20.49
N ARG A 169 -8.05 2.67 20.17
CA ARG A 169 -7.02 1.98 20.94
C ARG A 169 -5.59 2.30 20.48
N GLY A 170 -5.42 3.05 19.39
CA GLY A 170 -4.11 3.33 18.81
C GLY A 170 -3.43 2.10 18.19
N ILE A 171 -4.21 1.13 17.71
CA ILE A 171 -3.71 -0.13 17.13
C ILE A 171 -3.53 0.05 15.61
N PRO A 172 -2.32 -0.14 15.05
CA PRO A 172 -2.09 -0.17 13.61
C PRO A 172 -3.00 -1.13 12.85
N LEU A 173 -3.40 -0.76 11.64
CA LEU A 173 -4.23 -1.58 10.77
C LEU A 173 -3.40 -2.28 9.69
N VAL A 174 -3.69 -3.56 9.46
CA VAL A 174 -3.14 -4.35 8.36
C VAL A 174 -4.28 -4.81 7.46
N PHE A 175 -4.27 -4.38 6.21
CA PHE A 175 -5.25 -4.76 5.20
C PHE A 175 -4.68 -5.87 4.32
N LEU A 176 -5.38 -7.00 4.23
CA LEU A 176 -5.06 -8.09 3.31
C LEU A 176 -6.08 -8.09 2.18
N GLN A 177 -5.70 -7.54 1.02
CA GLN A 177 -6.60 -7.38 -0.11
C GLN A 177 -6.68 -8.64 -0.96
N ASN A 178 -7.89 -9.15 -1.09
CA ASN A 178 -8.28 -10.11 -2.12
C ASN A 178 -9.76 -9.87 -2.46
N ILE A 179 -10.02 -8.79 -3.19
CA ILE A 179 -11.36 -8.24 -3.38
C ILE A 179 -11.73 -8.12 -4.85
N SER A 180 -12.82 -8.78 -5.23
CA SER A 180 -13.48 -8.69 -6.54
C SER A 180 -14.50 -7.56 -6.65
N GLY A 181 -14.93 -6.99 -5.53
CA GLY A 181 -15.84 -5.85 -5.47
C GLY A 181 -16.94 -6.02 -4.42
N PHE A 182 -18.00 -5.23 -4.57
CA PHE A 182 -19.21 -5.32 -3.77
C PHE A 182 -20.26 -6.18 -4.46
N MET A 183 -21.19 -6.73 -3.69
CA MET A 183 -22.33 -7.44 -4.26
C MET A 183 -23.22 -6.50 -5.08
N VAL A 184 -23.66 -6.95 -6.26
CA VAL A 184 -24.49 -6.16 -7.18
C VAL A 184 -25.91 -6.70 -7.24
N GLY A 185 -26.88 -5.82 -7.47
CA GLY A 185 -28.28 -6.18 -7.68
C GLY A 185 -29.26 -5.24 -6.99
N ARG A 186 -30.48 -5.16 -7.53
CA ARG A 186 -31.51 -4.21 -7.08
C ARG A 186 -31.76 -4.24 -5.58
N GLN A 187 -31.81 -5.43 -4.98
CA GLN A 187 -32.05 -5.59 -3.54
C GLN A 187 -30.92 -5.02 -2.68
N TYR A 188 -29.67 -5.15 -3.13
CA TYR A 188 -28.49 -4.67 -2.40
C TYR A 188 -28.36 -3.15 -2.52
N GLU A 189 -28.65 -2.60 -3.70
CA GLU A 189 -28.72 -1.15 -3.90
C GLU A 189 -29.83 -0.51 -3.05
N ALA A 190 -31.05 -1.08 -3.09
CA ALA A 190 -32.16 -0.61 -2.25
C ALA A 190 -31.89 -0.78 -0.75
N GLY A 191 -31.14 -1.83 -0.38
CA GLY A 191 -30.63 -2.05 0.98
C GLY A 191 -29.51 -1.08 1.40
N GLY A 192 -29.05 -0.21 0.49
CA GLY A 192 -28.09 0.83 0.79
C GLY A 192 -26.63 0.39 0.79
N ILE A 193 -26.26 -0.64 0.01
CA ILE A 193 -24.87 -1.13 -0.05
C ILE A 193 -23.85 0.00 -0.31
N ALA A 194 -24.21 0.98 -1.15
CA ALA A 194 -23.40 2.17 -1.40
C ALA A 194 -23.12 2.99 -0.13
N LYS A 195 -24.14 3.26 0.72
CA LYS A 195 -23.93 4.01 1.97
C LYS A 195 -23.17 3.19 3.01
N HIS A 196 -23.31 1.87 3.00
CA HIS A 196 -22.57 0.99 3.91
C HIS A 196 -21.10 0.89 3.52
N GLY A 197 -20.78 0.74 2.23
CA GLY A 197 -19.42 0.85 1.70
C GLY A 197 -18.80 2.21 2.00
N ALA A 198 -19.55 3.30 1.83
CA ALA A 198 -19.10 4.65 2.15
C ALA A 198 -18.70 4.83 3.62
N LYS A 199 -19.40 4.19 4.57
CA LYS A 199 -18.98 4.21 5.99
C LYS A 199 -17.58 3.62 6.16
N MET A 200 -17.30 2.48 5.54
CA MET A 200 -15.97 1.85 5.63
C MET A 200 -14.89 2.75 5.00
N VAL A 201 -15.18 3.36 3.84
CA VAL A 201 -14.27 4.30 3.18
C VAL A 201 -13.96 5.52 4.07
N THR A 202 -14.98 6.11 4.71
CA THR A 202 -14.77 7.20 5.68
C THR A 202 -13.88 6.75 6.84
N ALA A 203 -14.10 5.54 7.38
CA ALA A 203 -13.29 5.02 8.46
C ALA A 203 -11.82 4.83 8.05
N VAL A 204 -11.57 4.24 6.88
CA VAL A 204 -10.22 4.05 6.31
C VAL A 204 -9.51 5.38 6.05
N ALA A 205 -10.23 6.36 5.49
CA ALA A 205 -9.66 7.66 5.15
C ALA A 205 -9.29 8.48 6.38
N CYS A 206 -10.13 8.47 7.42
CA CYS A 206 -9.97 9.36 8.57
C CYS A 206 -9.16 8.74 9.73
N THR A 207 -8.99 7.41 9.77
CA THR A 207 -8.27 6.81 10.89
C THR A 207 -6.81 7.29 10.97
N ARG A 208 -6.41 7.61 12.21
CA ARG A 208 -5.13 8.22 12.59
C ARG A 208 -4.02 7.19 12.75
N VAL A 209 -4.38 5.92 12.97
CA VAL A 209 -3.40 4.85 13.15
C VAL A 209 -2.66 4.57 11.85
N PRO A 210 -1.40 4.10 11.93
CA PRO A 210 -0.69 3.61 10.75
C PRO A 210 -1.49 2.50 10.07
N LYS A 211 -1.57 2.57 8.75
CA LYS A 211 -2.22 1.58 7.89
C LYS A 211 -1.15 0.93 7.02
N LEU A 212 -1.16 -0.38 6.92
CA LEU A 212 -0.31 -1.17 6.02
C LEU A 212 -1.22 -2.02 5.14
N THR A 213 -0.88 -2.16 3.87
CA THR A 213 -1.69 -2.92 2.91
C THR A 213 -0.84 -3.96 2.21
N VAL A 214 -1.35 -5.18 2.10
CA VAL A 214 -0.75 -6.24 1.28
C VAL A 214 -1.83 -6.76 0.35
N VAL A 215 -1.62 -6.64 -0.96
CA VAL A 215 -2.49 -7.25 -1.96
C VAL A 215 -2.05 -8.69 -2.15
N ILE A 216 -2.82 -9.62 -1.59
CA ILE A 216 -2.52 -11.06 -1.61
C ILE A 216 -3.26 -11.78 -2.76
N GLY A 217 -4.21 -11.10 -3.41
CA GLY A 217 -4.97 -11.62 -4.56
C GLY A 217 -5.46 -10.51 -5.47
N GLY A 218 -6.78 -10.35 -5.62
CA GLY A 218 -7.37 -9.28 -6.42
C GLY A 218 -7.47 -7.94 -5.69
N SER A 219 -7.32 -6.84 -6.42
CA SER A 219 -7.63 -5.47 -5.97
C SER A 219 -8.42 -4.76 -7.05
N TYR A 220 -9.74 -4.82 -6.95
CA TYR A 220 -10.63 -4.33 -8.01
C TYR A 220 -11.63 -3.26 -7.53
N GLY A 221 -11.80 -2.22 -8.35
CA GLY A 221 -12.86 -1.22 -8.25
C GLY A 221 -13.03 -0.60 -6.86
N ALA A 222 -14.27 -0.47 -6.41
CA ALA A 222 -14.59 0.12 -5.10
C ALA A 222 -14.04 -0.70 -3.91
N GLY A 223 -13.77 -2.00 -4.11
CA GLY A 223 -13.16 -2.85 -3.10
C GLY A 223 -11.76 -2.38 -2.69
N ASN A 224 -10.96 -1.94 -3.66
CA ASN A 224 -9.65 -1.33 -3.43
C ASN A 224 -9.75 -0.13 -2.48
N TYR A 225 -10.79 0.69 -2.62
CA TYR A 225 -10.98 1.87 -1.78
C TYR A 225 -11.33 1.49 -0.34
N SER A 226 -12.29 0.58 -0.17
CA SER A 226 -12.72 0.12 1.15
C SER A 226 -11.63 -0.64 1.90
N MET A 227 -10.65 -1.22 1.20
CA MET A 227 -9.56 -1.99 1.81
C MET A 227 -8.21 -1.24 1.87
N CYS A 228 -8.24 0.10 1.89
CA CYS A 228 -7.03 0.93 2.00
C CYS A 228 -6.04 0.75 0.84
N GLY A 229 -6.52 0.94 -0.39
CA GLY A 229 -5.66 1.06 -1.58
C GLY A 229 -4.75 2.30 -1.55
N ARG A 230 -3.94 2.46 -2.60
CA ARG A 230 -2.88 3.49 -2.68
C ARG A 230 -3.36 4.92 -2.38
N ALA A 231 -4.58 5.28 -2.81
CA ALA A 231 -5.17 6.61 -2.61
C ALA A 231 -5.53 6.94 -1.14
N TYR A 232 -5.48 5.95 -0.23
CA TYR A 232 -5.81 6.12 1.19
C TYR A 232 -4.58 6.21 2.09
N SER A 233 -3.42 6.44 1.46
CA SER A 233 -2.14 6.68 2.13
C SER A 233 -1.82 5.66 3.23
N PRO A 234 -1.84 4.33 2.94
CA PRO A 234 -1.13 3.41 3.81
C PRO A 234 0.34 3.81 3.86
N ARG A 235 0.99 3.60 5.01
CA ARG A 235 2.42 3.91 5.17
C ARG A 235 3.27 3.13 4.19
N PHE A 236 2.82 1.90 3.91
CA PHE A 236 3.36 1.05 2.86
C PHE A 236 2.25 0.18 2.27
N LEU A 237 2.34 -0.08 0.97
CA LEU A 237 1.48 -1.00 0.24
C LEU A 237 2.36 -1.96 -0.57
N TRP A 238 2.21 -3.26 -0.38
CA TRP A 238 2.90 -4.27 -1.17
C TRP A 238 1.94 -5.13 -1.97
N MET A 239 2.47 -5.78 -2.99
CA MET A 239 1.75 -6.80 -3.75
C MET A 239 2.46 -8.14 -3.69
N TRP A 240 1.70 -9.22 -3.64
CA TRP A 240 2.24 -10.55 -3.93
C TRP A 240 2.43 -10.73 -5.45
N PRO A 241 3.29 -11.66 -5.90
CA PRO A 241 3.63 -11.79 -7.33
C PRO A 241 2.43 -12.20 -8.19
N GLY A 242 1.52 -13.01 -7.63
CA GLY A 242 0.28 -13.44 -8.28
C GLY A 242 -0.88 -12.46 -8.14
N ALA A 243 -0.69 -11.34 -7.43
CA ALA A 243 -1.74 -10.35 -7.22
C ALA A 243 -2.07 -9.58 -8.51
N LYS A 244 -3.31 -9.09 -8.57
CA LYS A 244 -3.85 -8.36 -9.73
C LYS A 244 -4.56 -7.09 -9.29
N ILE A 245 -4.40 -6.00 -10.05
CA ILE A 245 -5.02 -4.71 -9.75
C ILE A 245 -5.59 -4.04 -11.00
N SER A 246 -6.87 -3.67 -10.98
CA SER A 246 -7.50 -2.93 -12.08
C SER A 246 -8.85 -2.33 -11.65
N VAL A 247 -9.47 -1.54 -12.52
CA VAL A 247 -10.80 -0.95 -12.23
C VAL A 247 -11.89 -2.01 -12.04
N MET A 248 -11.78 -3.13 -12.76
CA MET A 248 -12.62 -4.33 -12.63
C MET A 248 -11.85 -5.54 -13.19
N GLY A 249 -12.36 -6.76 -13.04
CA GLY A 249 -11.71 -7.95 -13.62
C GLY A 249 -11.74 -7.95 -15.16
N GLY A 250 -10.72 -8.53 -15.81
CA GLY A 250 -10.62 -8.54 -17.27
C GLY A 250 -11.82 -9.16 -17.98
N GLU A 251 -12.29 -10.32 -17.52
CA GLU A 251 -13.52 -10.95 -18.04
C GLU A 251 -14.78 -10.10 -17.82
N GLN A 252 -14.86 -9.40 -16.69
CA GLN A 252 -15.98 -8.51 -16.40
C GLN A 252 -15.98 -7.32 -17.35
N ALA A 253 -14.82 -6.68 -17.57
CA ALA A 253 -14.67 -5.58 -18.50
C ALA A 253 -15.02 -5.98 -19.94
N ALA A 254 -14.48 -7.12 -20.38
CA ALA A 254 -14.75 -7.66 -21.71
C ALA A 254 -16.24 -7.96 -21.92
N SER A 255 -16.88 -8.60 -20.93
CA SER A 255 -18.32 -8.92 -20.97
C SER A 255 -19.18 -7.65 -21.01
N VAL A 256 -18.91 -6.66 -20.15
CA VAL A 256 -19.69 -5.41 -20.10
C VAL A 256 -19.57 -4.62 -21.40
N LEU A 257 -18.35 -4.47 -21.93
CA LEU A 257 -18.12 -3.76 -23.19
C LEU A 257 -18.75 -4.50 -24.38
N ALA A 258 -18.74 -5.84 -24.37
CA ALA A 258 -19.43 -6.64 -25.37
C ALA A 258 -20.96 -6.42 -25.31
N THR A 259 -21.59 -6.49 -24.13
CA THR A 259 -23.03 -6.23 -24.00
C THR A 259 -23.42 -4.86 -24.55
N VAL A 260 -22.68 -3.79 -24.20
CA VAL A 260 -22.97 -2.44 -24.71
C VAL A 260 -22.85 -2.37 -26.23
N LYS A 261 -21.83 -3.01 -26.82
CA LYS A 261 -21.64 -3.04 -28.28
C LYS A 261 -22.76 -3.83 -28.98
N ARG A 262 -23.19 -4.95 -28.39
CA ARG A 262 -24.31 -5.76 -28.88
C ARG A 262 -25.60 -4.94 -28.91
N ASP A 263 -25.94 -4.28 -27.82
CA ASP A 263 -27.14 -3.43 -27.73
C ASP A 263 -27.12 -2.30 -28.78
N GLN A 264 -25.95 -1.70 -29.05
CA GLN A 264 -25.80 -0.67 -30.08
C GLN A 264 -26.00 -1.21 -31.51
N LEU A 265 -25.51 -2.42 -31.79
CA LEU A 265 -25.68 -3.07 -33.09
C LEU A 265 -27.14 -3.49 -33.31
N GLU A 266 -27.76 -4.10 -32.30
CA GLU A 266 -29.16 -4.50 -32.34
C GLU A 266 -30.10 -3.28 -32.50
N ALA A 267 -29.78 -2.15 -31.86
CA ALA A 267 -30.51 -0.89 -32.06
C ALA A 267 -30.41 -0.34 -33.49
N ARG A 268 -29.37 -0.71 -34.25
CA ARG A 268 -29.22 -0.40 -35.69
C ARG A 268 -29.78 -1.50 -36.61
N GLY A 269 -30.35 -2.56 -36.05
CA GLY A 269 -30.84 -3.72 -36.81
C GLY A 269 -29.72 -4.61 -37.36
N GLU A 270 -28.50 -4.47 -36.84
CA GLU A 270 -27.33 -5.28 -37.22
C GLU A 270 -27.21 -6.50 -36.30
N SER A 271 -26.79 -7.65 -36.84
CA SER A 271 -26.48 -8.85 -36.07
C SER A 271 -24.99 -8.91 -35.74
N TRP A 272 -24.63 -9.36 -34.53
CA TRP A 272 -23.24 -9.57 -34.14
C TRP A 272 -22.92 -11.06 -33.94
N PRO A 273 -22.16 -11.69 -34.86
CA PRO A 273 -21.72 -13.08 -34.72
C PRO A 273 -20.92 -13.32 -33.44
N VAL A 274 -21.02 -14.54 -32.90
CA VAL A 274 -20.32 -14.92 -31.65
C VAL A 274 -18.80 -14.84 -31.81
N ASP A 275 -18.27 -15.23 -32.97
CA ASP A 275 -16.82 -15.17 -33.24
C ASP A 275 -16.30 -13.73 -33.25
N ASP A 276 -17.10 -12.78 -33.77
CA ASP A 276 -16.76 -11.35 -33.75
C ASP A 276 -16.86 -10.75 -32.34
N GLU A 277 -17.70 -11.33 -31.47
CA GLU A 277 -17.76 -10.97 -30.05
C GLU A 277 -16.53 -11.44 -29.29
N GLU A 278 -16.10 -12.69 -29.47
CA GLU A 278 -14.89 -13.18 -28.80
C GLU A 278 -13.63 -12.46 -29.32
N ALA A 279 -13.51 -12.23 -30.63
CA ALA A 279 -12.42 -11.43 -31.20
C ALA A 279 -12.39 -9.99 -30.66
N PHE A 280 -13.53 -9.43 -30.25
CA PHE A 280 -13.61 -8.12 -29.60
C PHE A 280 -13.20 -8.17 -28.12
N LYS A 281 -13.53 -9.25 -27.41
CA LYS A 281 -13.20 -9.43 -25.99
C LYS A 281 -11.72 -9.72 -25.75
N ASP A 282 -11.08 -10.47 -26.64
CA ASP A 282 -9.68 -10.90 -26.49
C ASP A 282 -8.67 -9.75 -26.25
N PRO A 283 -8.65 -8.66 -27.05
CA PRO A 283 -7.73 -7.55 -26.78
C PRO A 283 -8.02 -6.85 -25.43
N ILE A 284 -9.28 -6.85 -24.97
CA ILE A 284 -9.65 -6.29 -23.66
C ILE A 284 -9.12 -7.17 -22.54
N ARG A 285 -9.30 -8.50 -22.62
CA ARG A 285 -8.73 -9.46 -21.66
C ARG A 285 -7.21 -9.31 -21.57
N ALA A 286 -6.54 -9.26 -22.72
CA ALA A 286 -5.09 -9.10 -22.80
C ALA A 286 -4.62 -7.77 -22.18
N GLN A 287 -5.34 -6.67 -22.43
CA GLN A 287 -5.04 -5.38 -21.82
C GLN A 287 -5.10 -5.45 -20.30
N TYR A 288 -6.16 -6.04 -19.72
CA TYR A 288 -6.32 -6.16 -18.28
C TYR A 288 -5.31 -7.11 -17.66
N GLU A 289 -4.94 -8.19 -18.35
CA GLU A 289 -3.92 -9.12 -17.89
C GLU A 289 -2.53 -8.46 -17.80
N GLN A 290 -2.19 -7.67 -18.83
CA GLN A 290 -0.94 -6.91 -18.88
C GLN A 290 -0.91 -5.78 -17.84
N GLN A 291 -1.91 -4.89 -17.86
CA GLN A 291 -1.93 -3.70 -17.02
C GLN A 291 -2.23 -4.02 -15.55
N GLY A 292 -2.90 -5.15 -15.28
CA GLY A 292 -3.24 -5.57 -13.93
C GLY A 292 -2.17 -6.41 -13.23
N SER A 293 -1.10 -6.80 -13.93
CA SER A 293 0.02 -7.53 -13.31
C SER A 293 0.70 -6.72 -12.20
N ALA A 294 1.09 -7.39 -11.11
CA ALA A 294 1.90 -6.78 -10.05
C ALA A 294 3.19 -6.11 -10.59
N TYR A 295 3.80 -6.66 -11.64
CA TYR A 295 4.98 -6.06 -12.27
C TYR A 295 4.67 -4.76 -13.01
N TYR A 296 3.48 -4.65 -13.61
CA TYR A 296 3.05 -3.42 -14.27
C TYR A 296 2.77 -2.32 -13.24
N ALA A 297 2.16 -2.69 -12.11
CA ALA A 297 1.85 -1.81 -11.00
C ALA A 297 3.13 -1.28 -10.32
N THR A 298 4.07 -2.17 -9.99
CA THR A 298 5.29 -1.80 -9.25
C THR A 298 6.22 -0.91 -10.08
N ALA A 299 6.26 -1.12 -11.41
CA ALA A 299 6.97 -0.25 -12.35
C ALA A 299 6.45 1.21 -12.38
N ARG A 300 5.28 1.46 -11.76
CA ARG A 300 4.61 2.77 -11.69
C ARG A 300 4.39 3.26 -10.26
N LEU A 301 4.99 2.59 -9.27
CA LEU A 301 4.90 2.94 -7.85
C LEU A 301 3.44 2.99 -7.32
N TRP A 302 2.56 2.16 -7.91
CA TRP A 302 1.22 1.95 -7.37
C TRP A 302 1.28 1.19 -6.03
N ASP A 303 2.33 0.39 -5.88
CA ASP A 303 2.82 -0.25 -4.67
C ASP A 303 4.26 0.18 -4.37
N ASP A 304 4.76 -0.22 -3.21
CA ASP A 304 6.13 0.02 -2.72
C ASP A 304 7.03 -1.22 -2.92
N GLY A 305 6.56 -2.22 -3.67
CA GLY A 305 7.30 -3.41 -4.03
C GLY A 305 6.43 -4.66 -4.14
N VAL A 306 6.85 -5.55 -5.04
CA VAL A 306 6.41 -6.94 -5.07
C VAL A 306 7.27 -7.76 -4.10
N ILE A 307 6.65 -8.48 -3.17
CA ILE A 307 7.34 -9.27 -2.14
C ILE A 307 7.05 -10.76 -2.27
N ASP A 308 7.97 -11.60 -1.81
CA ASP A 308 7.66 -13.02 -1.63
C ASP A 308 6.56 -13.16 -0.55
N PRO A 309 5.50 -13.96 -0.79
CA PRO A 309 4.50 -14.29 0.24
C PRO A 309 5.10 -14.64 1.61
N LEU A 310 6.22 -15.36 1.68
CA LEU A 310 6.90 -15.73 2.93
C LEU A 310 7.51 -14.54 3.67
N GLU A 311 7.90 -13.49 2.96
CA GLU A 311 8.48 -12.28 3.55
C GLU A 311 7.42 -11.35 4.15
N THR A 312 6.12 -11.61 3.91
CA THR A 312 5.01 -10.78 4.39
C THR A 312 5.12 -10.46 5.88
N ARG A 313 5.41 -11.46 6.72
CA ARG A 313 5.54 -11.28 8.18
C ARG A 313 6.70 -10.33 8.53
N GLN A 314 7.87 -10.56 7.92
CA GLN A 314 9.08 -9.78 8.18
C GLN A 314 8.93 -8.33 7.71
N VAL A 315 8.41 -8.13 6.50
CA VAL A 315 8.17 -6.79 5.92
C VAL A 315 7.17 -5.99 6.76
N LEU A 316 6.08 -6.63 7.20
CA LEU A 316 5.12 -6.00 8.11
C LEU A 316 5.76 -5.63 9.45
N GLY A 317 6.58 -6.50 10.05
CA GLY A 317 7.30 -6.22 11.30
C GLY A 317 8.25 -5.02 11.20
N LEU A 318 9.05 -4.97 10.13
CA LEU A 318 9.95 -3.85 9.85
C LEU A 318 9.19 -2.54 9.64
N ALA A 319 8.10 -2.58 8.87
CA ALA A 319 7.27 -1.42 8.61
C ALA A 319 6.56 -0.91 9.87
N LEU A 320 6.06 -1.80 10.74
CA LEU A 320 5.49 -1.43 12.03
C LEU A 320 6.54 -0.79 12.94
N THR A 321 7.78 -1.29 12.93
CA THR A 321 8.91 -0.69 13.65
C THR A 321 9.21 0.72 13.15
N ALA A 322 9.26 0.91 11.82
CA ALA A 322 9.46 2.21 11.20
C ALA A 322 8.32 3.19 11.53
N CYS A 323 7.06 2.74 11.42
CA CYS A 323 5.88 3.54 11.73
C CYS A 323 5.85 4.00 13.18
N ALA A 324 6.37 3.20 14.11
CA ALA A 324 6.45 3.52 15.52
C ALA A 324 7.47 4.63 15.87
N ASN A 325 8.19 5.20 14.89
CA ASN A 325 9.00 6.40 15.09
C ASN A 325 8.20 7.70 14.93
N ALA A 326 7.01 7.64 14.32
CA ALA A 326 6.10 8.78 14.24
C ALA A 326 5.14 8.76 15.43
N PRO A 327 4.94 9.88 16.15
CA PRO A 327 3.93 9.94 17.20
C PRO A 327 2.54 9.70 16.59
N LEU A 328 1.70 8.94 17.30
CA LEU A 328 0.29 8.83 16.93
C LEU A 328 -0.40 10.16 17.26
N PRO A 329 -1.09 10.83 16.31
CA PRO A 329 -1.82 12.06 16.61
C PRO A 329 -2.78 11.83 17.78
N GLN A 330 -2.61 12.59 18.86
CA GLN A 330 -3.48 12.46 20.03
C GLN A 330 -4.94 12.66 19.62
N LYS A 331 -5.84 11.93 20.29
CA LYS A 331 -7.27 12.09 20.02
C LYS A 331 -7.69 13.41 20.62
N ASP A 332 -7.86 14.41 19.77
CA ASP A 332 -8.55 15.61 20.17
C ASP A 332 -10.05 15.27 20.24
N TYR A 333 -10.56 15.16 21.47
CA TYR A 333 -11.98 14.90 21.71
C TYR A 333 -12.87 16.12 21.41
N THR A 334 -12.26 17.28 21.14
CA THR A 334 -12.95 18.52 20.78
C THR A 334 -12.95 18.78 19.26
N ALA A 335 -12.07 18.12 18.51
CA ALA A 335 -12.08 18.13 17.04
C ALA A 335 -12.80 16.89 16.46
N PRO A 336 -13.44 17.01 15.29
CA PRO A 336 -14.08 15.86 14.64
C PRO A 336 -13.02 14.84 14.19
N GLY A 337 -13.02 13.65 14.80
CA GLY A 337 -12.07 12.58 14.46
C GLY A 337 -12.37 11.85 13.14
N PHE A 338 -13.63 11.57 12.86
CA PHE A 338 -14.10 11.03 11.58
C PHE A 338 -14.94 12.07 10.84
N GLY A 339 -14.99 11.98 9.51
CA GLY A 339 -15.99 12.67 8.71
C GLY A 339 -17.42 12.19 9.01
N VAL A 340 -18.41 12.81 8.38
CA VAL A 340 -19.82 12.43 8.55
C VAL A 340 -20.06 11.00 8.05
N PHE A 341 -20.51 10.11 8.94
CA PHE A 341 -21.02 8.80 8.54
C PHE A 341 -22.45 8.91 8.02
N ARG A 342 -22.68 8.45 6.78
CA ARG A 342 -24.03 8.34 6.21
C ARG A 342 -24.73 7.11 6.77
N MET A 343 -25.60 7.27 7.77
CA MET A 343 -26.27 6.18 8.50
C MET A 343 -27.20 5.31 7.66
#